data_AF-A0A8S0ZEU3-F1
#
_entry.id   AF-A0A8S0ZEU3-F1
#
_cell.length_a   1.000
_cell.length_b   1.000
_cell.length_c   1.000
_cell.angle_alpha   90.00
_cell.angle_beta   90.00
_cell.angle_gamma   90.00
#
_symmetry.space_group_name_H-M   'P 1'
#
loop_
_entity.id
_entity.type
_entity.pdbx_description
1 polymer ?
#
loop_
_entity_poly.entity_id
_entity_poly.type
_entity_poly.pdbx_seq_one_letter_code
_entity_poly.pdbx_strand_id
1 'polypeptide(L)'
;MCLKANIPLNKLDHPAVRSYMEKYVPGSGNLPSGDNLRRKYVPQCGVSEKDEVKQKLNNQPLVVVADETSDKQELRTTAVLFLSKCKFFRHCQCFHLFSNNI
;
A
#
# COMPACT_ATOMS: atom_id res chain seq x y z
N MET A 1 8.57 -0.86 -14.88
CA MET A 1 7.94 -0.13 -16.01
C MET A 1 6.44 0.05 -15.80
N CYS A 2 5.66 -1.02 -15.54
CA CYS A 2 4.19 -0.92 -15.42
C CYS A 2 3.66 -0.23 -14.15
N LEU A 3 4.30 -0.45 -13.00
CA LEU A 3 3.93 0.22 -11.73
C LEU A 3 4.15 1.74 -11.79
N LYS A 4 5.19 2.19 -12.50
CA LYS A 4 5.47 3.63 -12.72
C LYS A 4 4.50 4.28 -13.71
N ALA A 5 3.91 3.50 -14.62
CA ALA A 5 2.95 3.98 -15.61
C ALA A 5 1.49 3.97 -15.09
N ASN A 6 1.29 3.66 -13.81
CA ASN A 6 -0.02 3.55 -13.16
C ASN A 6 -1.00 2.60 -13.87
N ILE A 7 -0.47 1.57 -14.55
CA ILE A 7 -1.29 0.54 -15.18
C ILE A 7 -1.72 -0.45 -14.09
N PRO A 8 -3.03 -0.64 -13.87
CA PRO A 8 -3.52 -1.60 -12.88
C PRO A 8 -2.99 -3.00 -13.19
N LEU A 9 -2.47 -3.70 -12.17
CA LEU A 9 -1.86 -5.03 -12.35
C LEU A 9 -2.82 -6.04 -12.97
N ASN A 10 -4.14 -5.92 -12.73
CA ASN A 10 -5.16 -6.77 -13.33
C ASN A 10 -5.38 -6.52 -14.83
N LYS A 11 -4.94 -5.38 -15.36
CA LYS A 11 -5.03 -5.06 -16.80
C LYS A 11 -3.79 -5.51 -17.57
N LEU A 12 -2.72 -5.93 -16.90
CA LEU A 12 -1.48 -6.38 -17.55
C LEU A 12 -1.66 -7.67 -18.36
N ASP A 13 -2.59 -8.52 -17.95
CA ASP A 13 -2.86 -9.79 -18.62
C ASP A 13 -3.97 -9.65 -19.68
N HIS A 14 -4.49 -8.44 -19.90
CA HIS A 14 -5.46 -8.20 -20.95
C HIS A 14 -4.81 -8.37 -22.33
N PRO A 15 -5.38 -9.18 -23.25
CA PRO A 15 -4.76 -9.48 -24.55
C PRO A 15 -4.37 -8.24 -25.35
N ALA A 16 -5.24 -7.23 -25.40
CA ALA A 16 -4.94 -5.98 -26.11
C ALA A 16 -3.72 -5.23 -25.53
N VAL A 17 -3.53 -5.27 -24.21
CA VAL A 17 -2.36 -4.64 -23.55
C VAL A 17 -1.10 -5.43 -23.87
N ARG A 18 -1.18 -6.77 -23.86
CA ARG A 18 -0.07 -7.66 -24.23
C ARG A 18 0.37 -7.45 -25.67
N SER A 19 -0.56 -7.52 -26.61
CA SER A 19 -0.29 -7.31 -28.03
C SER A 19 0.23 -5.89 -28.32
N TYR A 20 -0.29 -4.87 -27.62
CA TYR A 20 0.24 -3.51 -27.72
C TYR A 20 1.69 -3.44 -27.24
N MET A 21 1.99 -4.00 -26.06
CA MET A 21 3.34 -4.01 -25.49
C MET A 21 4.30 -4.75 -26.42
N GLU A 22 3.95 -5.96 -26.87
CA GLU A 22 4.77 -6.77 -27.80
C GLU A 22 5.07 -6.05 -29.11
N LYS A 23 4.09 -5.28 -29.63
CA LYS A 23 4.24 -4.56 -30.89
C LYS A 23 5.12 -3.31 -30.76
N TYR A 24 5.01 -2.57 -29.67
CA TYR A 24 5.60 -1.23 -29.54
C TYR A 24 6.76 -1.13 -28.56
N VAL A 25 6.98 -2.15 -27.72
CA VAL A 25 8.03 -2.16 -26.69
C VAL A 25 8.97 -3.33 -26.96
N PRO A 26 10.13 -3.08 -27.60
CA PRO A 26 11.13 -4.11 -27.83
C PRO A 26 11.52 -4.80 -26.52
N GLY A 27 11.46 -6.14 -26.49
CA GLY A 27 11.80 -6.94 -25.31
C GLY A 27 10.66 -7.15 -24.31
N SER A 28 9.44 -6.71 -24.59
CA SER A 28 8.29 -6.91 -23.68
C SER A 28 7.70 -8.31 -23.69
N GLY A 29 8.16 -9.22 -24.56
CA GLY A 29 7.67 -10.61 -24.60
C GLY A 29 7.89 -11.36 -23.28
N ASN A 30 8.85 -10.92 -22.46
CA ASN A 30 9.12 -11.47 -21.13
C ASN A 30 8.38 -10.73 -20.00
N LEU A 31 7.33 -9.96 -20.31
CA LEU A 31 6.59 -9.22 -19.28
C LEU A 31 5.92 -10.21 -18.30
N PRO A 32 6.23 -10.14 -16.99
CA PRO A 32 5.61 -11.02 -16.01
C PRO A 32 4.09 -10.79 -15.96
N SER A 33 3.33 -11.85 -15.65
CA SER A 33 1.89 -11.73 -15.43
C SER A 33 1.57 -10.89 -14.20
N GLY A 34 0.36 -10.31 -14.18
CA GLY A 34 -0.13 -9.57 -13.02
C GLY A 34 -0.10 -10.43 -11.75
N ASP A 35 -0.39 -11.73 -11.88
CA ASP A 35 -0.30 -12.70 -10.79
C ASP A 35 1.12 -13.00 -10.34
N ASN A 36 2.08 -13.07 -11.27
CA ASN A 36 3.48 -13.26 -10.93
C ASN A 36 4.00 -12.03 -10.17
N LEU A 37 3.65 -10.83 -10.64
CA LEU A 37 3.97 -9.58 -9.96
C LEU A 37 3.38 -9.53 -8.56
N ARG A 38 2.09 -9.85 -8.39
CA ARG A 38 1.43 -9.85 -7.07
C ARG A 38 2.02 -10.84 -6.08
N ARG A 39 2.37 -12.05 -6.53
CA ARG A 39 2.81 -13.14 -5.63
C ARG A 39 4.30 -13.16 -5.37
N LYS A 40 5.12 -12.82 -6.37
CA LYS A 40 6.57 -12.92 -6.27
C LYS A 40 7.22 -11.55 -6.07
N TYR A 41 6.90 -10.60 -6.92
CA TYR A 41 7.62 -9.33 -6.96
C TYR A 41 7.20 -8.36 -5.84
N VAL A 42 5.90 -8.05 -5.73
CA VAL A 42 5.37 -7.07 -4.76
C VAL A 42 5.73 -7.43 -3.31
N PRO A 43 5.63 -8.68 -2.85
CA PRO A 43 6.02 -9.03 -1.49
C PRO A 43 7.51 -8.84 -1.25
N GLN A 44 8.36 -9.21 -2.21
CA GLN A 44 9.82 -9.08 -2.12
C GLN A 44 10.27 -7.63 -2.06
N CYS A 45 9.64 -6.74 -2.84
CA CYS A 45 9.95 -5.31 -2.86
C CYS A 45 9.59 -4.56 -1.58
N GLY A 46 8.90 -5.19 -0.63
CA GLY A 46 8.54 -4.55 0.64
C GLY A 46 9.14 -5.24 1.86
N VAL A 47 9.96 -6.29 1.71
CA VAL A 47 10.54 -6.99 2.85
C VAL A 47 11.59 -6.12 3.54
N SER A 48 12.55 -5.60 2.77
CA SER A 48 13.63 -4.73 3.27
C SER A 48 13.08 -3.51 4.01
N GLU A 49 12.09 -2.85 3.44
CA GLU A 49 11.48 -1.64 3.93
C GLU A 49 10.67 -1.92 5.21
N LYS A 50 9.97 -3.05 5.27
CA LYS A 50 9.26 -3.48 6.49
C LYS A 50 10.21 -3.72 7.63
N ASP A 51 11.34 -4.38 7.39
CA ASP A 51 12.32 -4.68 8.43
C ASP A 51 13.01 -3.38 8.91
N GLU A 52 13.33 -2.47 8.00
CA GLU A 52 13.85 -1.14 8.35
C GLU A 52 12.85 -0.33 9.18
N VAL A 53 11.57 -0.32 8.79
CA VAL A 53 10.50 0.34 9.54
C VAL A 53 10.35 -0.30 10.93
N LYS A 54 10.31 -1.63 11.05
CA LYS A 54 10.24 -2.31 12.35
C LYS A 54 11.42 -1.96 13.26
N GLN A 55 12.63 -1.89 12.71
CA GLN A 55 13.82 -1.48 13.48
C GLN A 55 13.69 -0.03 13.97
N LYS A 56 13.23 0.90 13.13
CA LYS A 56 12.99 2.31 13.50
C LYS A 56 11.92 2.48 14.57
N LEU A 57 10.89 1.64 14.54
CA LEU A 57 9.78 1.66 15.50
C LEU A 57 10.10 0.93 16.82
N ASN A 58 11.18 0.15 16.86
CA ASN A 58 11.53 -0.63 18.04
C ASN A 58 11.78 0.27 19.27
N ASN A 59 11.17 -0.08 20.40
CA ASN A 59 11.24 0.67 21.66
C ASN A 59 10.78 2.14 21.58
N GLN A 60 10.03 2.54 20.55
CA GLN A 60 9.46 3.89 20.46
C GLN A 60 7.98 3.89 20.84
N PRO A 61 7.49 4.94 21.52
CA PRO A 61 6.06 5.11 21.71
C PRO A 61 5.38 5.33 20.35
N LEU A 62 4.42 4.47 20.03
CA LEU A 62 3.65 4.51 18.80
C LEU A 62 2.27 5.09 19.04
N VAL A 63 1.78 5.84 18.05
CA VAL A 63 0.35 6.19 17.93
C VAL A 63 -0.23 5.26 16.88
N VAL A 64 -1.30 4.56 17.24
CA VAL A 64 -2.06 3.71 16.33
C VAL A 64 -3.35 4.45 15.99
N VAL A 65 -3.54 4.73 14.70
CA VAL A 65 -4.79 5.28 14.17
C VAL A 65 -5.50 4.15 13.44
N ALA A 66 -6.70 3.83 13.88
CA ALA A 66 -7.57 2.87 13.22
C ALA A 66 -8.79 3.61 12.68
N ASP A 67 -9.10 3.39 11.42
CA ASP A 67 -10.26 3.95 10.74
C ASP A 67 -11.02 2.83 10.02
N GLU A 68 -12.32 2.78 10.19
CA GLU A 68 -13.19 1.78 9.56
C GLU A 68 -14.04 2.47 8.51
N THR A 69 -14.00 1.96 7.29
CA THR A 69 -14.83 2.42 6.18
C THR A 69 -15.58 1.24 5.58
N SER A 70 -16.81 1.49 5.14
CA SER A 70 -17.62 0.53 4.38
C SER A 70 -17.79 1.01 2.96
N ASP A 71 -17.87 0.08 2.00
CA ASP A 71 -18.30 0.40 0.64
C ASP A 71 -19.84 0.36 0.51
N LYS A 72 -20.34 0.62 -0.72
CA LYS A 72 -21.78 0.58 -1.02
C LYS A 72 -22.41 -0.81 -0.89
N GLN A 73 -21.59 -1.86 -0.75
CA GLN A 73 -22.01 -3.25 -0.59
C GLN A 73 -21.87 -3.71 0.86
N GLU A 74 -21.66 -2.78 1.81
CA GLU A 74 -21.43 -3.04 3.24
C GLU A 74 -20.17 -3.90 3.51
N LEU A 75 -19.25 -3.98 2.54
CA LEU A 75 -17.94 -4.59 2.77
C LEU A 75 -17.07 -3.61 3.56
N ARG A 76 -16.71 -4.04 4.77
CA ARG A 76 -15.97 -3.21 5.72
C ARG A 76 -14.47 -3.42 5.58
N THR A 77 -13.73 -2.32 5.56
CA THR A 77 -12.27 -2.30 5.56
C THR A 77 -11.80 -1.46 6.73
N THR A 78 -10.90 -2.01 7.53
CA THR A 78 -10.21 -1.27 8.60
C THR A 78 -8.80 -0.91 8.15
N ALA A 79 -8.53 0.39 8.04
CA ALA A 79 -7.19 0.91 7.83
C ALA A 79 -6.50 1.10 9.18
N VAL A 80 -5.32 0.52 9.36
CA VAL A 80 -4.49 0.69 10.57
C VAL A 80 -3.19 1.37 10.19
N LEU A 81 -2.95 2.54 10.76
CA LEU A 81 -1.75 3.35 10.54
C LEU A 81 -0.93 3.43 11.83
N PHE A 82 0.37 3.11 11.74
CA PHE A 82 1.32 3.23 12.83
C PHE A 82 2.18 4.49 12.64
N LEU A 83 2.20 5.35 13.65
CA LEU A 83 2.98 6.59 13.66
C LEU A 83 3.99 6.56 14.80
N SER A 84 5.27 6.81 14.50
CA SER A 84 6.25 7.11 15.55
C SER A 84 6.03 8.54 16.06
N LYS A 85 6.11 8.74 17.38
CA LYS A 85 6.12 10.08 17.96
C LYS A 85 7.39 10.83 17.51
N CYS A 86 7.27 11.67 16.48
CA CYS A 86 8.25 12.75 16.29
C CYS A 86 8.09 13.78 17.42
N LYS A 87 9.21 14.36 17.88
CA LYS A 87 9.31 15.40 18.95
C LYS A 87 8.50 16.69 18.68
N PHE A 88 7.66 16.72 17.65
CA PHE A 88 6.95 17.89 17.15
C PHE A 88 5.57 18.12 17.79
N PHE A 89 5.03 17.15 18.53
CA PHE A 89 3.77 17.34 19.27
C PHE A 89 4.04 17.84 20.70
N ARG A 90 4.49 19.10 20.83
CA ARG A 90 4.40 19.83 22.11
C ARG A 90 3.25 20.84 22.17
N HIS A 91 2.48 21.01 21.10
CA HIS A 91 1.42 22.04 21.10
C HIS A 91 0.21 21.83 20.19
N CYS A 92 -0.28 20.60 20.01
CA CYS A 92 -1.60 20.40 19.39
C CYS A 92 -2.55 19.68 20.35
N GLN A 93 -3.37 20.46 21.05
CA GLN A 93 -4.59 20.01 21.74
C GLN A 93 -5.69 19.65 20.72
N CYS A 94 -5.46 18.67 19.84
CA CYS A 94 -6.45 18.30 18.81
C CYS A 94 -6.78 16.81 18.76
N PHE A 95 -6.70 16.08 19.87
CA PHE A 95 -7.29 14.74 19.98
C PHE A 95 -8.15 14.63 21.25
N HIS A 96 -9.23 15.40 21.27
CA HIS A 96 -10.43 15.14 22.06
C HIS A 96 -11.57 14.88 21.08
N LEU A 97 -11.61 13.68 20.50
CA LEU A 97 -12.70 13.06 19.74
C LEU A 97 -12.26 11.58 19.73
N PHE A 98 -12.66 10.71 20.65
CA PHE A 98 -13.99 10.41 21.12
C PHE A 98 -13.97 10.11 22.63
N SER A 99 -14.60 10.96 23.41
CA SER A 99 -15.27 10.57 24.64
C SER A 99 -16.63 11.23 24.58
N ASN A 100 -17.67 10.48 24.96
CA ASN A 100 -19.11 10.79 24.90
C ASN A 100 -19.84 10.34 23.62
N ASN A 101 -20.42 9.14 23.64
CA ASN A 101 -21.80 8.94 24.13
C ASN A 101 -22.25 7.48 23.96
N ILE A 102 -22.69 6.90 25.09
CA ILE A 102 -23.45 5.65 25.30
C ILE A 102 -22.66 4.35 25.17
#